data_AF-A0A7J7VNM5-F1
#
_entry.id   AF-A0A7J7VNM5-F1
#
_cell.length_a   1.000
_cell.length_b   1.000
_cell.length_c   1.000
_cell.angle_alpha   90.00
_cell.angle_beta   90.00
_cell.angle_gamma   90.00
#
_symmetry.space_group_name_H-M   'P 1'
#
loop_
_entity.id
_entity.type
_entity.pdbx_description
1 polymer ?
#
loop_
_entity_poly.entity_id
_entity_poly.type
_entity_poly.pdbx_seq_one_letter_code
_entity_poly.pdbx_strand_id
1 'polypeptide(L)'
;MALGSGWAVAAVAVLLQGVLPRVSQAQTFSFPLRQPEACDRHQFFDISALACAPCGAHQRQDARGTSCVCLPGFQMISNNGGAGIICKKCPDDKVLPKMAGIAFLVLLI
;
A
#
# COMPACT_ATOMS: atom_id res chain seq x y z
N MET A 1 -35.57 54.76 16.29
CA MET A 1 -35.29 53.34 16.60
C MET A 1 -34.72 52.68 15.36
N ALA A 2 -33.42 52.81 15.10
CA ALA A 2 -32.77 52.14 13.94
C ALA A 2 -31.26 51.94 14.12
N LEU A 3 -30.70 52.21 15.31
CA LEU A 3 -29.25 52.20 15.53
C LEU A 3 -28.70 50.85 16.01
N GLY A 4 -29.58 49.92 16.44
CA GLY A 4 -29.18 48.60 16.94
C GLY A 4 -29.04 47.51 15.86
N SER A 5 -29.70 47.67 14.70
CA SER A 5 -29.70 46.64 13.65
C SER A 5 -28.39 46.61 12.86
N GLY A 6 -27.80 47.77 12.56
CA GLY A 6 -26.53 47.85 11.81
C GLY A 6 -25.35 47.23 12.56
N TRP A 7 -25.34 47.34 13.89
CA TRP A 7 -24.26 46.81 14.72
C TRP A 7 -24.35 45.29 14.86
N ALA A 8 -25.57 44.75 14.96
CA ALA A 8 -25.81 43.31 14.94
C ALA A 8 -25.39 42.69 13.59
N VAL A 9 -25.73 43.35 12.48
CA VAL A 9 -25.32 42.90 11.13
C VAL A 9 -23.80 42.97 10.96
N ALA A 10 -23.17 44.04 11.41
CA ALA A 10 -21.71 44.19 11.37
C ALA A 10 -21.01 43.13 12.24
N ALA A 11 -21.52 42.86 13.44
CA ALA A 11 -20.96 41.83 14.33
C ALA A 11 -21.09 40.43 13.73
N VAL A 12 -22.23 40.11 13.12
CA VAL A 12 -22.45 38.83 12.42
C VAL A 12 -21.53 38.71 11.20
N ALA A 13 -21.35 39.79 10.43
CA ALA A 13 -20.45 39.80 9.28
C ALA A 13 -18.99 39.57 9.71
N VAL A 14 -18.53 40.23 10.78
CA VAL A 14 -17.19 40.04 11.35
C VAL A 14 -17.00 38.61 11.89
N LEU A 15 -18.01 38.05 12.56
CA LEU A 15 -17.99 36.66 13.03
C LEU A 15 -17.92 35.67 11.86
N LEU A 16 -18.72 35.87 10.81
CA LEU A 16 -18.67 35.04 9.60
C LEU A 16 -17.28 35.12 8.95
N GLN A 17 -16.72 36.33 8.79
CA GLN A 17 -15.39 36.55 8.20
C GLN A 17 -14.25 35.95 9.03
N GLY A 18 -14.38 35.88 10.36
CA GLY A 18 -13.37 35.27 11.25
C GLY A 18 -13.46 33.75 11.35
N VAL A 19 -14.67 33.19 11.28
CA VAL A 19 -14.93 31.75 11.46
C VAL A 19 -14.78 30.96 10.16
N LEU A 20 -15.27 31.49 9.03
CA LEU A 20 -15.22 30.83 7.72
C LEU A 20 -13.81 30.42 7.27
N PRO A 21 -12.76 31.28 7.32
CA PRO A 21 -11.44 30.89 6.84
C PRO A 21 -10.76 29.84 7.73
N ARG A 22 -11.12 29.74 9.02
CA ARG A 22 -10.62 28.67 9.89
C ARG A 22 -11.33 27.34 9.66
N VAL A 23 -12.63 27.37 9.38
CA VAL A 23 -13.40 26.15 9.09
C VAL A 23 -13.06 25.57 7.71
N SER A 24 -12.64 26.42 6.75
CA SER A 24 -12.32 26.00 5.38
C SER A 24 -10.90 25.47 5.17
N GLN A 25 -10.07 25.36 6.22
CA GLN A 25 -8.71 24.82 6.06
C GLN A 25 -8.76 23.29 5.93
N ALA A 26 -9.04 22.80 4.72
CA ALA A 26 -8.83 21.41 4.37
C ALA A 26 -7.34 21.17 4.09
N GLN A 27 -6.71 20.24 4.79
CA GLN A 27 -5.35 19.82 4.46
C GLN A 27 -5.37 19.05 3.14
N THR A 28 -4.73 19.61 2.12
CA THR A 28 -4.56 18.96 0.83
C THR A 28 -3.25 18.19 0.86
N PHE A 29 -3.36 16.86 0.90
CA PHE A 29 -2.23 15.95 0.76
C PHE A 29 -2.16 15.48 -0.69
N SER A 30 -1.07 15.80 -1.38
CA SER A 30 -0.74 15.23 -2.68
C SER A 30 0.14 13.99 -2.45
N PHE A 31 -0.42 12.80 -2.64
CA PHE A 31 0.39 11.58 -2.73
C PHE A 31 0.81 11.38 -4.19
N PRO A 32 2.12 11.33 -4.50
CA PRO A 32 2.55 10.96 -5.84
C PRO A 32 2.13 9.50 -6.08
N LEU A 33 1.07 9.30 -6.88
CA LEU A 33 0.65 7.96 -7.28
C LEU A 33 1.80 7.31 -8.05
N ARG A 34 2.53 6.43 -7.39
CA ARG A 34 3.51 5.58 -8.05
C ARG A 34 2.76 4.42 -8.68
N GLN A 35 2.99 4.16 -9.95
CA GLN A 35 2.40 3.01 -10.62
C GLN A 35 2.96 1.71 -10.03
N PRO A 36 2.15 0.66 -9.82
CA PRO A 36 2.61 -0.61 -9.24
C PRO A 36 3.79 -1.22 -9.99
N GLU A 37 3.84 -1.02 -11.31
CA GLU A 37 4.88 -1.52 -12.21
C GLU A 37 6.22 -0.77 -12.04
N ALA A 38 6.20 0.39 -11.38
CA ALA A 38 7.40 1.21 -11.13
C ALA A 38 8.13 0.84 -9.83
N CYS A 39 7.61 -0.10 -9.03
CA CYS A 39 8.29 -0.61 -7.84
C CYS A 39 9.38 -1.62 -8.23
N ASP A 40 10.49 -1.63 -7.49
CA ASP A 40 11.60 -2.58 -7.71
C ASP A 40 11.16 -4.04 -7.44
N ARG A 41 11.90 -5.03 -7.95
CA ARG A 41 11.61 -6.47 -7.78
C ARG A 41 11.61 -6.96 -6.33
N HIS A 42 12.21 -6.18 -5.43
CA HIS A 42 12.24 -6.44 -3.99
C HIS A 42 11.23 -5.59 -3.20
N GLN A 43 10.37 -4.85 -3.90
CA GLN A 43 9.35 -4.00 -3.31
C GLN A 43 7.97 -4.43 -3.80
N PHE A 44 6.94 -4.05 -3.08
CA PHE A 44 5.55 -4.21 -3.49
C PHE A 44 4.83 -2.87 -3.38
N PHE A 45 3.77 -2.69 -4.16
CA PHE A 45 2.93 -1.52 -4.04
C PHE A 45 1.98 -1.69 -2.85
N ASP A 46 2.22 -0.94 -1.77
CA ASP A 46 1.33 -0.85 -0.62
C ASP A 46 0.17 0.07 -0.96
N ILE A 47 -0.98 -0.53 -1.26
CA ILE A 47 -2.22 0.17 -1.63
C ILE A 47 -2.74 1.02 -0.47
N SER A 48 -2.44 0.66 0.79
CA SER A 48 -2.86 1.46 1.95
C SER A 48 -2.02 2.72 2.12
N ALA A 49 -0.74 2.68 1.70
CA ALA A 49 0.17 3.83 1.72
C ALA A 49 0.26 4.57 0.38
N LEU A 50 -0.33 4.01 -0.69
CA LEU A 50 -0.19 4.47 -2.08
C LEU A 50 1.30 4.61 -2.51
N ALA A 51 2.17 3.73 -2.01
CA ALA A 51 3.62 3.84 -2.18
C ALA A 51 4.30 2.46 -2.30
N CYS A 52 5.54 2.43 -2.81
CA CYS A 52 6.34 1.21 -2.82
C CYS A 52 6.91 0.94 -1.41
N ALA A 53 6.69 -0.25 -0.90
CA ALA A 53 7.25 -0.73 0.36
C ALA A 53 8.16 -1.94 0.10
N PRO A 54 9.25 -2.12 0.87
CA PRO A 54 10.15 -3.26 0.71
C PRO A 54 9.47 -4.56 1.17
N CYS A 55 9.73 -5.65 0.45
CA CYS A 55 9.41 -7.00 0.92
C CYS A 55 10.33 -7.39 2.10
N GLY A 56 9.86 -8.28 2.96
CA GLY A 56 10.62 -8.76 4.10
C GLY A 56 11.74 -9.75 3.74
N ALA A 57 12.45 -10.24 4.75
CA ALA A 57 13.52 -11.21 4.55
C ALA A 57 13.01 -12.50 3.90
N HIS A 58 13.77 -13.01 2.93
CA HIS A 58 13.44 -14.21 2.15
C HIS A 58 12.13 -14.11 1.36
N GLN A 59 11.74 -12.90 0.99
CA GLN A 59 10.57 -12.62 0.15
C GLN A 59 10.99 -11.94 -1.15
N ARG A 60 10.10 -11.98 -2.13
CA ARG A 60 10.18 -11.26 -3.40
C ARG A 60 8.80 -10.74 -3.80
N GLN A 61 8.77 -9.79 -4.72
CA GLN A 61 7.53 -9.31 -5.31
C GLN A 61 6.80 -10.43 -6.08
N ASP A 62 5.46 -10.41 -6.02
CA ASP A 62 4.61 -11.28 -6.84
C ASP A 62 4.57 -10.83 -8.32
N ALA A 63 3.91 -11.61 -9.18
CA ALA A 63 3.80 -11.29 -10.61
C ALA A 63 2.96 -10.03 -10.89
N ARG A 64 2.19 -9.54 -9.92
CA ARG A 64 1.30 -8.38 -10.07
C ARG A 64 1.90 -7.09 -9.50
N GLY A 65 3.00 -7.19 -8.79
CA GLY A 65 3.67 -6.06 -8.16
C GLY A 65 3.03 -5.58 -6.85
N THR A 66 1.94 -6.20 -6.41
CA THR A 66 1.07 -5.69 -5.33
C THR A 66 1.22 -6.46 -4.02
N SER A 67 1.97 -7.57 -4.01
CA SER A 67 2.23 -8.33 -2.78
C SER A 67 3.61 -8.97 -2.78
N CYS A 68 4.02 -9.45 -1.60
CA CYS A 68 5.24 -10.24 -1.43
C CYS A 68 4.92 -11.73 -1.33
N VAL A 69 5.82 -12.57 -1.85
CA VAL A 69 5.77 -14.03 -1.75
C VAL A 69 7.11 -14.57 -1.30
N CYS A 70 7.12 -15.74 -0.65
CA CYS A 70 8.36 -16.37 -0.24
C CYS A 70 9.24 -16.74 -1.45
N LEU A 71 10.56 -16.62 -1.27
CA LEU A 71 11.53 -17.10 -2.25
C LEU A 71 11.42 -18.63 -2.43
N PRO A 72 11.84 -19.16 -3.60
CA PRO A 72 11.99 -20.59 -3.79
C PRO A 72 12.83 -21.23 -2.67
N GLY A 73 12.38 -22.39 -2.16
CA GLY A 73 13.03 -23.06 -1.02
C GLY A 73 12.59 -22.53 0.35
N PHE A 74 11.70 -21.53 0.41
CA PHE A 74 11.05 -21.10 1.64
C PHE A 74 9.54 -21.38 1.60
N GLN A 75 9.01 -21.88 2.71
CA GLN A 75 7.58 -22.07 2.92
C GLN A 75 7.00 -20.87 3.69
N MET A 76 5.84 -20.39 3.25
CA MET A 76 5.06 -19.41 3.99
C MET A 76 4.45 -20.08 5.22
N ILE A 77 4.78 -19.58 6.40
CA ILE A 77 4.30 -20.09 7.70
C ILE A 77 3.20 -19.21 8.27
N SER A 78 3.23 -17.91 7.95
CA SER A 78 2.17 -16.96 8.31
C SER A 78 2.07 -15.86 7.25
N ASN A 79 0.85 -15.35 7.04
CA ASN A 79 0.56 -14.22 6.18
C ASN A 79 -0.05 -13.09 7.00
N ASN A 80 0.79 -12.14 7.43
CA ASN A 80 0.34 -10.92 8.10
C ASN A 80 0.15 -9.74 7.11
N GLY A 81 0.19 -10.01 5.79
CA GLY A 81 0.14 -9.00 4.74
C GLY A 81 1.46 -8.24 4.54
N GLY A 82 1.64 -7.69 3.34
CA GLY A 82 2.81 -6.88 2.96
C GLY A 82 4.15 -7.53 3.33
N ALA A 83 5.01 -6.77 4.02
CA ALA A 83 6.30 -7.25 4.52
C ALA A 83 6.19 -8.19 5.73
N GLY A 84 5.02 -8.27 6.38
CA GLY A 84 4.78 -9.07 7.59
C GLY A 84 4.63 -10.57 7.34
N ILE A 85 4.76 -11.03 6.09
CA ILE A 85 4.76 -12.45 5.73
C ILE A 85 5.97 -13.15 6.38
N ILE A 86 5.76 -14.34 6.95
CA ILE A 86 6.84 -15.11 7.58
C ILE A 86 7.18 -16.31 6.71
N CYS A 87 8.44 -16.35 6.25
CA CYS A 87 8.99 -17.40 5.41
C CYS A 87 10.02 -18.22 6.19
N LYS A 88 9.91 -19.56 6.18
CA LYS A 88 10.88 -20.48 6.80
C LYS A 88 11.52 -21.35 5.74
N LYS A 89 12.83 -21.58 5.87
CA LYS A 89 13.57 -22.44 4.95
C LYS A 89 13.00 -23.86 5.00
N CYS A 90 12.73 -24.44 3.83
CA CYS A 90 12.36 -25.84 3.70
C CYS A 90 13.56 -26.73 4.05
N PRO A 91 13.34 -27.90 4.68
CA PRO A 91 14.39 -28.89 4.84
C PRO A 91 14.92 -29.30 3.47
N ASP A 92 16.25 -29.37 3.32
CA ASP A 92 16.89 -29.72 2.04
C ASP A 92 16.49 -31.14 1.56
N ASP A 93 16.08 -32.03 2.49
CA ASP A 93 15.58 -33.38 2.20
C ASP A 93 14.15 -33.44 1.64
N LYS A 94 13.44 -32.32 1.61
CA LYS A 94 12.01 -32.21 1.25
C LYS A 94 11.78 -31.31 0.04
N VAL A 95 12.82 -31.01 -0.74
CA VAL A 95 12.69 -30.20 -1.97
C VAL A 95 11.92 -31.02 -3.00
N LEU A 96 10.60 -30.83 -3.06
CA LEU A 96 9.81 -31.35 -4.15
C LEU A 96 10.18 -30.55 -5.41
N PRO A 97 10.73 -31.18 -6.47
CA PRO A 97 11.05 -30.49 -7.70
C PRO A 97 9.75 -30.06 -8.39
N LYS A 98 9.30 -28.83 -8.08
CA LYS A 98 8.10 -28.25 -8.71
C LYS A 98 8.28 -28.04 -10.23
N MET A 99 9.51 -28.16 -10.72
CA MET A 99 9.89 -28.07 -12.14
C MET A 99 9.74 -29.40 -12.90
N ALA A 100 9.54 -30.55 -12.23
CA ALA A 100 9.43 -31.84 -12.92
C ALA A 100 8.12 -32.00 -13.74
N GLY A 101 7.08 -31.20 -13.47
CA GLY A 101 5.77 -31.35 -14.11
C GLY A 101 5.65 -30.75 -15.52
N ILE A 102 6.37 -29.66 -15.82
CA ILE A 102 6.23 -28.95 -17.11
C ILE A 102 7.10 -29.63 -18.19
N ALA A 103 8.30 -30.09 -17.83
CA ALA A 103 9.18 -30.80 -18.76
C ALA A 103 8.58 -32.13 -19.25
N PHE A 104 7.81 -32.82 -18.40
CA PHE A 104 7.14 -34.08 -18.77
C PHE A 104 6.01 -33.87 -19.79
N LEU A 105 5.29 -32.75 -19.73
CA LEU A 105 4.21 -32.43 -20.66
C LEU A 105 4.73 -32.11 -22.06
N VAL A 106 5.87 -31.41 -22.17
CA VAL A 106 6.48 -31.05 -23.46
C VAL A 106 7.07 -32.27 -24.18
N LEU A 107 7.45 -33.32 -23.45
CA LEU A 107 7.99 -34.55 -24.04
C LEU A 107 6.89 -35.53 -24.52
N LEU A 108 5.62 -35.26 -24.21
CA LEU A 108 4.46 -36.09 -24.55
C LEU A 108 3.59 -35.49 -25.68
N ILE A 109 4.05 -34.41 -26.32
CA ILE A 109 3.45 -33.76 -27.50
C ILE A 109 4.44 -33.87 -28.65
#